data_AF-N4V622-F1
#
_entry.id   AF-N4V622-F1
#
_cell.length_a   1.000
_cell.length_b   1.000
_cell.length_c   1.000
_cell.angle_alpha   90.00
_cell.angle_beta   90.00
_cell.angle_gamma   90.00
#
_symmetry.space_group_name_H-M   'P 1'
#
loop_
_entity.id
_entity.type
_entity.pdbx_description
1 polymer ?
#
loop_
_entity_poly.entity_id
_entity_poly.type
_entity_poly.pdbx_seq_one_letter_code
_entity_poly.pdbx_strand_id
1 'polypeptide(L)'
;MKSFATIVLAVAAAATGVMSAAVSKHVEKRVTGADLKFCNDVVNSAAYEPFKVADVRLASGLSTRQTIPEPDPNRNETNPDAVFLLQCTDSGFRGDCLVFGAPPGLCVSYFNYNGGNTTDVSDTYNDKVTSLSTNTGGKCQFYKFKGCNNKGDDRGLTSSYNYNLAVPLPDDPRTVEYEDQITSWRC
;
A
#
# COMPACT_ATOMS: atom_id res chain seq x y z
N MET A 1 41.00 62.61 27.38
CA MET A 1 41.76 62.14 28.55
C MET A 1 40.93 61.10 29.30
N LYS A 2 41.56 59.95 29.58
CA LYS A 2 41.25 58.95 30.63
C LYS A 2 40.08 57.98 30.41
N SER A 3 40.47 56.78 29.95
CA SER A 3 39.88 55.47 30.24
C SER A 3 39.82 55.16 31.74
N PHE A 4 38.84 54.35 32.15
CA PHE A 4 38.91 53.21 33.11
C PHE A 4 37.68 52.31 32.82
N ALA A 5 37.81 51.15 32.16
CA ALA A 5 38.09 49.81 32.70
C ALA A 5 37.07 49.34 33.77
N THR A 6 36.02 48.59 33.39
CA THR A 6 35.87 47.10 33.46
C THR A 6 35.19 46.64 34.76
N ILE A 7 34.10 45.87 34.68
CA ILE A 7 33.87 44.59 35.39
C ILE A 7 32.63 43.90 34.80
N VAL A 8 32.81 42.59 34.57
CA VAL A 8 31.95 41.59 33.97
C VAL A 8 30.81 41.18 34.91
N LEU A 9 29.61 40.97 34.38
CA LEU A 9 28.72 39.92 34.88
C LEU A 9 28.14 39.14 33.71
N ALA A 10 28.65 37.91 33.57
CA ALA A 10 28.02 36.86 32.79
C ALA A 10 26.67 36.53 33.42
N VAL A 11 25.60 36.63 32.64
CA VAL A 11 24.35 35.91 32.94
C VAL A 11 24.18 34.88 31.84
N ALA A 12 24.67 33.69 32.12
CA ALA A 12 24.25 32.47 31.45
C ALA A 12 22.76 32.27 31.77
N ALA A 13 21.89 32.56 30.81
CA ALA A 13 20.50 32.12 30.83
C ALA A 13 20.34 31.09 29.71
N ALA A 14 20.18 29.85 30.16
CA ALA A 14 19.98 28.64 29.38
C ALA A 14 19.21 28.87 28.08
N ALA A 15 19.89 28.72 26.94
CA ALA A 15 19.24 28.21 25.76
C ALA A 15 18.76 26.81 26.14
N THR A 16 17.47 26.67 26.45
CA THR A 16 16.78 25.39 26.45
C THR A 16 16.82 24.90 25.01
N GLY A 17 17.94 24.27 24.66
CA GLY A 17 18.06 23.40 23.53
C GLY A 17 17.01 22.31 23.72
N VAL A 18 15.85 22.50 23.12
CA VAL A 18 15.05 21.40 22.61
C VAL A 18 15.94 20.72 21.58
N MET A 19 16.82 19.86 22.07
CA MET A 19 17.31 18.71 21.34
C MET A 19 16.04 17.94 21.00
N SER A 20 15.41 18.29 19.89
CA SER A 20 14.59 17.36 19.15
C SER A 20 15.50 16.16 18.95
N ALA A 21 15.30 15.15 19.78
CA ALA A 21 15.74 13.82 19.49
C ALA A 21 15.15 13.53 18.11
N ALA A 22 15.94 13.78 17.07
CA ALA A 22 15.78 13.13 15.80
C ALA A 22 15.92 11.66 16.16
N VAL A 23 14.79 11.03 16.48
CA VAL A 23 14.61 9.60 16.36
C VAL A 23 14.95 9.37 14.91
N SER A 24 16.20 8.99 14.68
CA SER A 24 16.65 8.40 13.44
C SER A 24 15.70 7.24 13.24
N LYS A 25 14.65 7.47 12.44
CA LYS A 25 13.84 6.38 11.92
C LYS A 25 14.89 5.47 11.30
N HIS A 26 15.03 4.27 11.86
CA HIS A 26 15.70 3.21 11.16
C HIS A 26 15.22 3.32 9.73
N VAL A 27 16.16 3.51 8.82
CA VAL A 27 15.92 3.29 7.40
C VAL A 27 15.48 1.83 7.37
N GLU A 28 14.17 1.63 7.43
CA GLU A 28 13.53 0.34 7.26
C GLU A 28 14.16 -0.19 5.99
N LYS A 29 14.92 -1.28 6.16
CA LYS A 29 15.42 -2.08 5.06
C LYS A 29 14.24 -2.20 4.10
N ARG A 30 14.34 -1.60 2.90
CA ARG A 30 13.24 -1.63 1.92
C ARG A 30 12.90 -3.10 1.73
N VAL A 31 11.80 -3.55 2.34
CA VAL A 31 11.36 -4.92 2.22
C VAL A 31 10.81 -4.97 0.81
N THR A 32 11.59 -5.49 -0.12
CA THR A 32 11.10 -5.75 -1.47
C THR A 32 10.26 -7.03 -1.43
N GLY A 33 9.44 -7.27 -2.46
CA GLY A 33 8.62 -8.48 -2.53
C GLY A 33 9.40 -9.78 -2.76
N ALA A 34 10.74 -9.77 -2.70
CA ALA A 34 11.60 -10.91 -3.05
C ALA A 34 11.37 -12.15 -2.17
N ASP A 35 11.05 -11.95 -0.89
CA ASP A 35 10.85 -13.02 0.09
C ASP A 35 9.39 -13.50 0.18
N LEU A 36 8.50 -12.96 -0.68
CA LEU A 36 7.09 -13.34 -0.69
C LEU A 36 6.87 -14.70 -1.34
N LYS A 37 5.85 -15.40 -0.86
CA LYS A 37 5.38 -16.64 -1.49
C LYS A 37 4.45 -16.29 -2.64
N PHE A 38 4.70 -16.91 -3.79
CA PHE A 38 3.95 -16.71 -5.03
C PHE A 38 3.26 -18.00 -5.46
N CYS A 39 2.04 -17.88 -5.98
CA CYS A 39 1.42 -18.99 -6.69
C CYS A 39 2.07 -19.18 -8.07
N ASN A 40 1.87 -20.35 -8.66
CA ASN A 40 2.46 -20.69 -9.96
C ASN A 40 2.03 -19.73 -11.08
N ASP A 41 0.79 -19.23 -11.04
CA ASP A 41 0.28 -18.30 -12.06
C ASP A 41 1.08 -17.00 -12.05
N VAL A 42 1.45 -16.50 -10.86
CA VAL A 42 2.28 -15.28 -10.74
C VAL A 42 3.70 -15.54 -11.21
N VAL A 43 4.31 -16.65 -10.80
CA VAL A 43 5.69 -17.03 -11.18
C VAL A 43 5.85 -17.13 -12.70
N ASN A 44 4.81 -17.56 -13.41
CA ASN A 44 4.80 -17.69 -14.87
C ASN A 44 4.20 -16.47 -15.59
N SER A 45 4.09 -15.31 -14.91
CA SER A 45 3.50 -14.09 -15.47
C SER A 45 4.50 -12.94 -15.57
N ALA A 46 4.10 -11.91 -16.31
CA ALA A 46 4.85 -10.66 -16.40
C ALA A 46 4.94 -9.89 -15.06
N ALA A 47 4.10 -10.23 -14.07
CA ALA A 47 4.10 -9.59 -12.76
C ALA A 47 5.25 -10.05 -11.86
N TYR A 48 5.85 -11.23 -12.12
CA TYR A 48 6.77 -11.88 -11.19
C TYR A 48 7.99 -11.03 -10.80
N GLU A 49 8.74 -10.56 -11.79
CA GLU A 49 9.94 -9.75 -11.52
C GLU A 49 9.59 -8.38 -10.93
N PRO A 50 8.60 -7.62 -11.45
CA PRO A 50 8.10 -6.41 -10.80
C PRO A 50 7.70 -6.62 -9.33
N PHE A 51 7.06 -7.74 -9.00
CA PHE A 51 6.68 -8.06 -7.62
C PHE A 51 7.88 -8.16 -6.70
N LYS A 52 8.96 -8.82 -7.15
CA LYS A 52 10.15 -9.07 -6.33
C LYS A 52 10.98 -7.82 -6.06
N VAL A 53 10.99 -6.88 -7.01
CA VAL A 53 11.83 -5.67 -6.94
C VAL A 53 11.10 -4.47 -6.35
N ALA A 54 9.77 -4.43 -6.47
CA ALA A 54 8.96 -3.34 -5.93
C ALA A 54 9.03 -3.28 -4.39
N ASP A 55 8.98 -2.06 -3.87
CA ASP A 55 8.90 -1.81 -2.43
C ASP A 55 7.56 -2.33 -1.88
N VAL A 56 7.59 -2.90 -0.67
CA VAL A 56 6.39 -3.38 0.01
C VAL A 56 5.92 -2.36 1.05
N ARG A 57 4.63 -2.03 1.02
CA ARG A 57 3.96 -1.25 2.07
C ARG A 57 2.84 -2.08 2.69
N LEU A 58 2.85 -2.16 4.01
CA LEU A 58 1.78 -2.78 4.79
C LEU A 58 0.83 -1.71 5.31
N ALA A 59 -0.46 -1.99 5.30
CA ALA A 59 -1.45 -1.08 5.88
C ALA A 59 -1.22 -0.98 7.40
N SER A 60 -0.95 0.22 7.92
CA SER A 60 -0.74 0.44 9.35
C SER A 60 -2.05 0.60 10.12
N GLY A 61 -2.16 -0.06 11.28
CA GLY A 61 -3.05 0.33 12.38
C GLY A 61 -4.55 0.07 12.23
N LEU A 62 -4.97 -1.15 11.84
CA LEU A 62 -6.40 -1.48 11.73
C LEU A 62 -6.72 -2.82 12.38
N SER A 63 -7.59 -2.80 13.40
CA SER A 63 -8.10 -4.01 14.07
C SER A 63 -9.03 -4.78 13.14
N THR A 64 -8.81 -6.08 13.02
CA THR A 64 -9.73 -7.00 12.38
C THR A 64 -11.05 -7.04 13.13
N ARG A 65 -12.17 -6.73 12.46
CA ARG A 65 -13.50 -7.14 12.95
C ARG A 65 -13.72 -8.58 12.51
N GLN A 66 -13.17 -9.54 13.25
CA GLN A 66 -13.62 -10.93 13.13
C GLN A 66 -14.90 -11.10 13.96
N THR A 67 -16.05 -11.12 13.28
CA THR A 67 -17.26 -11.77 13.80
C THR A 67 -18.02 -12.38 12.63
N ILE A 68 -17.55 -13.52 12.12
CA ILE A 68 -18.31 -14.40 11.21
C ILE A 68 -18.13 -15.84 11.72
N PRO A 69 -19.19 -16.67 11.78
CA PRO A 69 -19.11 -18.06 12.27
C PRO A 69 -18.18 -18.92 11.42
N GLU A 70 -17.50 -19.86 12.09
CA GLU A 70 -16.28 -20.50 11.62
C GLU A 70 -16.47 -21.38 10.37
N PRO A 71 -15.46 -21.38 9.46
CA PRO A 71 -15.32 -22.41 8.44
C PRO A 71 -15.07 -23.80 9.06
N ASP A 72 -15.20 -24.86 8.26
CA ASP A 72 -15.03 -26.28 8.63
C ASP A 72 -13.90 -26.52 9.68
N PRO A 73 -14.22 -27.06 10.87
CA PRO A 73 -13.32 -27.15 12.02
C PRO A 73 -12.10 -28.06 11.81
N ASN A 74 -12.05 -28.84 10.73
CA ASN A 74 -10.91 -29.72 10.42
C ASN A 74 -10.08 -29.26 9.23
N ARG A 75 -10.32 -28.06 8.70
CA ARG A 75 -9.47 -27.53 7.64
C ARG A 75 -8.15 -27.03 8.22
N ASN A 76 -7.03 -27.39 7.60
CA ASN A 76 -5.77 -26.68 7.82
C ASN A 76 -5.87 -25.30 7.16
N GLU A 77 -6.47 -24.34 7.86
CA GLU A 77 -6.58 -22.93 7.45
C GLU A 77 -5.32 -22.18 7.89
N THR A 78 -4.34 -22.08 7.01
CA THR A 78 -3.31 -21.05 7.15
C THR A 78 -3.77 -19.82 6.37
N ASN A 79 -4.63 -19.01 6.96
CA ASN A 79 -4.89 -17.68 6.41
C ASN A 79 -3.60 -16.86 6.54
N PRO A 80 -3.11 -16.27 5.45
CA PRO A 80 -1.94 -15.43 5.54
C PRO A 80 -2.28 -14.17 6.34
N ASP A 81 -1.32 -13.69 7.13
CA ASP A 81 -1.45 -12.43 7.87
C ASP A 81 -1.69 -11.24 6.94
N ALA A 82 -1.17 -11.33 5.71
CA ALA A 82 -1.38 -10.35 4.66
C ALA A 82 -1.49 -11.01 3.27
N VAL A 83 -2.40 -10.48 2.45
CA VAL A 83 -2.41 -10.67 1.00
C VAL A 83 -1.64 -9.51 0.39
N PHE A 84 -0.75 -9.82 -0.56
CA PHE A 84 0.06 -8.81 -1.24
C PHE A 84 -0.47 -8.60 -2.66
N LEU A 85 -0.57 -7.35 -3.03
CA LEU A 85 -1.10 -6.89 -4.30
C LEU A 85 -0.11 -5.91 -4.93
N LEU A 86 0.49 -6.33 -6.04
CA LEU A 86 1.26 -5.45 -6.90
C LEU A 86 0.30 -4.58 -7.71
N GLN A 87 0.54 -3.27 -7.73
CA GLN A 87 -0.12 -2.35 -8.65
C GLN A 87 0.92 -1.45 -9.30
N CYS A 88 0.74 -1.15 -10.59
CA CYS A 88 1.64 -0.31 -11.35
C CYS A 88 0.87 0.75 -12.16
N THR A 89 1.52 1.89 -12.37
CA THR A 89 0.91 3.03 -13.08
C THR A 89 0.87 2.86 -14.60
N ASP A 90 1.75 2.04 -15.17
CA ASP A 90 1.71 1.73 -16.60
C ASP A 90 1.31 0.27 -16.86
N SER A 91 0.63 0.08 -17.98
CA SER A 91 0.19 -1.24 -18.43
C SER A 91 1.39 -2.17 -18.65
N GLY A 92 1.18 -3.44 -18.31
CA GLY A 92 2.17 -4.49 -18.42
C GLY A 92 3.19 -4.52 -17.28
N PHE A 93 2.77 -4.08 -16.08
CA PHE A 93 3.61 -4.04 -14.88
C PHE A 93 4.85 -3.15 -15.04
N ARG A 94 4.62 -1.94 -15.58
CA ARG A 94 5.65 -0.93 -15.86
C ARG A 94 5.35 0.37 -15.11
N GLY A 95 6.27 1.32 -15.19
CA GLY A 95 6.15 2.60 -14.51
C GLY A 95 6.42 2.46 -13.01
N ASP A 96 5.69 3.22 -12.20
CA ASP A 96 5.83 3.17 -10.75
C ASP A 96 5.05 1.96 -10.21
N CYS A 97 5.75 0.98 -9.67
CA CYS A 97 5.17 -0.25 -9.10
C CYS A 97 5.35 -0.30 -7.58
N LEU A 98 4.29 -0.66 -6.86
CA LEU A 98 4.32 -0.87 -5.42
C LEU A 98 3.54 -2.12 -5.03
N VAL A 99 4.05 -2.83 -4.03
CA VAL A 99 3.37 -3.97 -3.43
C VAL A 99 2.62 -3.52 -2.17
N PHE A 100 1.31 -3.60 -2.21
CA PHE A 100 0.42 -3.28 -1.10
C PHE A 100 0.03 -4.54 -0.35
N GLY A 101 0.36 -4.62 0.95
CA GLY A 101 -0.04 -5.70 1.82
C GLY A 101 -1.15 -5.29 2.79
N ALA A 102 -2.20 -6.11 2.86
CA ALA A 102 -3.31 -5.93 3.80
C ALA A 102 -3.82 -7.28 4.32
N PRO A 103 -4.35 -7.34 5.55
CA PRO A 103 -5.08 -8.52 6.03
C PRO A 103 -6.25 -8.90 5.10
N PRO A 104 -6.54 -10.20 4.94
CA PRO A 104 -7.69 -10.66 4.17
C PRO A 104 -9.02 -10.01 4.62
N GLY A 105 -9.85 -9.62 3.66
CA GLY A 105 -11.14 -8.94 3.83
C GLY A 105 -11.06 -7.45 4.18
N LEU A 106 -9.89 -6.90 4.47
CA LEU A 106 -9.78 -5.50 4.90
C LEU A 106 -9.98 -4.54 3.73
N CYS A 107 -10.90 -3.58 3.89
CA CYS A 107 -11.02 -2.47 2.95
C CYS A 107 -9.87 -1.48 3.15
N VAL A 108 -9.08 -1.27 2.11
CA VAL A 108 -7.93 -0.36 2.10
C VAL A 108 -7.96 0.55 0.87
N SER A 109 -7.27 1.68 0.96
CA SER A 109 -7.09 2.67 -0.09
C SER A 109 -5.65 3.17 -0.07
N TYR A 110 -5.20 3.86 -1.12
CA TYR A 110 -3.83 4.39 -1.18
C TYR A 110 -3.49 5.30 0.02
N PHE A 111 -4.49 6.04 0.54
CA PHE A 111 -4.36 6.89 1.71
C PHE A 111 -4.00 6.13 3.00
N ASN A 112 -4.28 4.83 3.09
CA ASN A 112 -3.90 4.01 4.25
C ASN A 112 -2.40 3.69 4.30
N TYR A 113 -1.69 3.94 3.20
CA TYR A 113 -0.26 3.65 3.05
C TYR A 113 0.59 4.92 3.01
N ASN A 114 -0.04 6.09 3.11
CA ASN A 114 0.64 7.37 3.29
C ASN A 114 1.40 7.38 4.62
N GLY A 115 2.61 7.94 4.62
CA GLY A 115 3.34 8.22 5.85
C GLY A 115 2.69 9.36 6.63
N GLY A 116 3.05 9.48 7.92
CA GLY A 116 2.42 10.43 8.86
C GLY A 116 2.44 11.92 8.49
N ASN A 117 3.03 12.33 7.36
CA ASN A 117 2.96 13.66 6.76
C ASN A 117 3.22 13.63 5.23
N THR A 118 2.94 12.51 4.55
CA THR A 118 3.20 12.38 3.10
C THR A 118 1.93 11.97 2.36
N THR A 119 1.86 12.34 1.09
CA THR A 119 0.83 11.90 0.14
C THR A 119 1.45 11.12 -1.01
N ASP A 120 2.71 10.68 -0.87
CA ASP A 120 3.49 10.01 -1.92
C ASP A 120 2.75 8.82 -2.53
N VAL A 121 2.14 7.97 -1.70
CA VAL A 121 1.42 6.80 -2.21
C VAL A 121 0.10 7.20 -2.87
N SER A 122 -0.71 8.05 -2.23
CA SER A 122 -1.96 8.50 -2.84
C SER A 122 -1.73 9.30 -4.13
N ASP A 123 -0.71 10.16 -4.17
CA ASP A 123 -0.44 11.02 -5.32
C ASP A 123 0.06 10.22 -6.52
N THR A 124 0.84 9.14 -6.29
CA THR A 124 1.34 8.29 -7.37
C THR A 124 0.29 7.30 -7.89
N TYR A 125 -0.55 6.73 -7.02
CA TYR A 125 -1.37 5.58 -7.40
C TYR A 125 -2.89 5.83 -7.46
N ASN A 126 -3.42 6.83 -6.75
CA ASN A 126 -4.86 7.08 -6.76
C ASN A 126 -5.31 7.53 -8.14
N ASP A 127 -6.27 6.79 -8.72
CA ASP A 127 -6.81 7.04 -10.06
C ASP A 127 -5.74 7.01 -11.17
N LYS A 128 -4.69 6.18 -10.99
CA LYS A 128 -3.53 6.10 -11.92
C LYS A 128 -3.06 4.67 -12.20
N VAL A 129 -3.72 3.68 -11.63
CA VAL A 129 -3.31 2.28 -11.76
C VAL A 129 -3.90 1.68 -13.03
N THR A 130 -3.04 1.01 -13.78
CA THR A 130 -3.38 0.42 -15.09
C THR A 130 -3.03 -1.07 -15.17
N SER A 131 -2.23 -1.61 -14.23
CA SER A 131 -2.00 -3.06 -14.10
C SER A 131 -1.89 -3.51 -12.65
N LEU A 132 -2.32 -4.75 -12.38
CA LEU A 132 -2.42 -5.30 -11.02
C LEU A 132 -2.23 -6.82 -10.97
N SER A 133 -1.70 -7.33 -9.87
CA SER A 133 -1.55 -8.77 -9.64
C SER A 133 -1.46 -9.10 -8.15
N THR A 134 -2.15 -10.15 -7.72
CA THR A 134 -2.04 -10.68 -6.35
C THR A 134 -0.94 -11.73 -6.25
N ASN A 135 -0.25 -11.83 -5.12
CA ASN A 135 0.82 -12.84 -4.96
C ASN A 135 0.28 -14.28 -4.86
N THR A 136 -0.93 -14.46 -4.35
CA THR A 136 -1.53 -15.77 -4.10
C THR A 136 -2.38 -16.29 -5.26
N GLY A 137 -2.67 -15.46 -6.27
CA GLY A 137 -3.69 -15.75 -7.29
C GLY A 137 -5.13 -15.63 -6.78
N GLY A 138 -5.31 -15.27 -5.50
CA GLY A 138 -6.60 -14.92 -4.92
C GLY A 138 -7.19 -13.66 -5.58
N LYS A 139 -8.51 -13.52 -5.57
CA LYS A 139 -9.18 -12.37 -6.19
C LYS A 139 -9.30 -11.23 -5.19
N CYS A 140 -8.96 -10.02 -5.62
CA CYS A 140 -9.33 -8.79 -4.93
C CYS A 140 -10.53 -8.15 -5.64
N GLN A 141 -11.30 -7.37 -4.91
CA GLN A 141 -12.34 -6.51 -5.45
C GLN A 141 -11.88 -5.05 -5.39
N PHE A 142 -11.85 -4.39 -6.54
CA PHE A 142 -11.38 -3.01 -6.74
C PHE A 142 -12.55 -2.06 -6.90
N TYR A 143 -12.41 -0.83 -6.41
CA TYR A 143 -13.49 0.16 -6.39
C TYR A 143 -13.00 1.55 -6.74
N LYS A 144 -13.91 2.33 -7.34
CA LYS A 144 -13.74 3.72 -7.76
C LYS A 144 -13.78 4.73 -6.61
N PHE A 145 -14.21 4.29 -5.44
CA PHE A 145 -14.37 5.15 -4.26
C PHE A 145 -13.66 4.56 -3.05
N LYS A 146 -13.18 5.41 -2.12
CA LYS A 146 -12.37 5.03 -0.95
C LYS A 146 -12.98 3.99 0.00
N GLY A 147 -14.31 3.89 0.02
CA GLY A 147 -15.05 3.10 1.00
C GLY A 147 -15.38 1.67 0.58
N CYS A 148 -14.69 1.10 -0.41
CA CYS A 148 -14.98 -0.24 -0.94
C CYS A 148 -16.47 -0.51 -1.17
N ASN A 149 -17.20 0.39 -1.85
CA ASN A 149 -18.65 0.26 -2.06
C ASN A 149 -19.55 0.35 -0.80
N ASN A 150 -19.16 1.08 0.24
CA ASN A 150 -20.03 1.30 1.41
C ASN A 150 -21.40 1.93 1.07
N LYS A 151 -21.54 2.62 -0.08
CA LYS A 151 -22.80 3.24 -0.53
C LYS A 151 -23.61 2.40 -1.53
N GLY A 152 -23.06 1.31 -2.05
CA GLY A 152 -23.74 0.47 -3.05
C GLY A 152 -23.70 1.01 -4.49
N ASP A 153 -22.96 2.08 -4.75
CA ASP A 153 -22.84 2.77 -6.04
C ASP A 153 -21.80 2.13 -6.98
N ASP A 154 -20.94 1.25 -6.46
CA ASP A 154 -19.87 0.63 -7.22
C ASP A 154 -19.79 -0.89 -6.97
N ARG A 155 -20.24 -1.69 -7.94
CA ARG A 155 -20.22 -3.15 -7.84
C ARG A 155 -18.81 -3.74 -7.74
N GLY A 156 -17.78 -2.95 -8.03
CA GLY A 156 -16.39 -3.35 -8.01
C GLY A 156 -15.98 -4.25 -9.19
N LEU A 157 -14.70 -4.20 -9.52
CA LEU A 157 -14.03 -5.11 -10.44
C LEU A 157 -13.38 -6.22 -9.65
N THR A 158 -13.68 -7.48 -9.95
CA THR A 158 -13.04 -8.61 -9.28
C THR A 158 -11.92 -9.16 -10.15
N SER A 159 -10.68 -9.10 -9.69
CA SER A 159 -9.53 -9.62 -10.44
C SER A 159 -8.41 -10.10 -9.52
N SER A 160 -7.70 -11.14 -9.94
CA SER A 160 -6.44 -11.60 -9.34
C SER A 160 -5.22 -11.15 -10.14
N TYR A 161 -5.41 -10.81 -11.43
CA TYR A 161 -4.38 -10.42 -12.39
C TYR A 161 -5.01 -9.59 -13.51
N ASN A 162 -4.41 -8.45 -13.81
CA ASN A 162 -4.74 -7.66 -14.97
C ASN A 162 -3.47 -7.01 -15.56
N TYR A 163 -3.11 -7.41 -16.77
CA TYR A 163 -1.94 -6.87 -17.47
C TYR A 163 -2.20 -5.46 -18.00
N ASN A 164 -3.43 -5.12 -18.36
CA ASN A 164 -3.80 -3.81 -18.88
C ASN A 164 -5.29 -3.54 -18.66
N LEU A 165 -5.61 -2.66 -17.71
CA LEU A 165 -6.99 -2.29 -17.41
C LEU A 165 -7.69 -1.60 -18.59
N ALA A 166 -6.95 -1.01 -19.53
CA ALA A 166 -7.49 -0.43 -20.76
C ALA A 166 -8.09 -1.46 -21.72
N VAL A 167 -7.81 -2.75 -21.50
CA VAL A 167 -8.26 -3.84 -22.37
C VAL A 167 -9.36 -4.63 -21.64
N PRO A 168 -10.54 -4.79 -22.25
CA PRO A 168 -11.62 -5.55 -21.62
C PRO A 168 -11.20 -7.01 -21.46
N LEU A 169 -11.38 -7.54 -20.25
CA LEU A 169 -11.23 -8.97 -20.01
C LEU A 169 -12.48 -9.71 -20.52
N PRO A 170 -12.34 -10.93 -21.07
CA PRO A 170 -13.49 -11.74 -21.48
C PRO A 170 -14.49 -12.00 -20.35
N ASP A 171 -13.99 -12.14 -19.13
CA ASP A 171 -14.80 -12.46 -17.94
C ASP A 171 -15.52 -11.24 -17.35
N ASP A 172 -14.97 -10.04 -17.55
CA ASP A 172 -15.60 -8.79 -17.11
C ASP A 172 -15.25 -7.62 -18.07
N PRO A 173 -16.14 -7.31 -19.03
CA PRO A 173 -15.88 -6.24 -20.00
C PRO A 173 -15.83 -4.86 -19.35
N ARG A 174 -16.30 -4.70 -18.10
CA ARG A 174 -16.27 -3.45 -17.34
C ARG A 174 -14.87 -3.11 -16.83
N THR A 175 -13.90 -4.00 -17.02
CA THR A 175 -12.49 -3.79 -16.66
C THR A 175 -11.98 -2.41 -17.08
N VAL A 176 -12.33 -1.98 -18.30
CA VAL A 176 -11.92 -0.68 -18.86
C VAL A 176 -12.47 0.52 -18.12
N GLU A 177 -13.55 0.36 -17.36
CA GLU A 177 -14.10 1.43 -16.53
C GLU A 177 -13.29 1.68 -15.24
N TYR A 178 -12.31 0.81 -14.93
CA TYR A 178 -11.47 0.88 -13.74
C TYR A 178 -10.04 1.30 -14.04
N GLU A 179 -9.64 1.39 -15.31
CA GLU A 179 -8.37 2.02 -15.69
C GLU A 179 -8.35 3.46 -15.17
N ASP A 180 -7.30 3.83 -14.43
CA ASP A 180 -7.15 5.18 -13.87
C ASP A 180 -8.35 5.66 -13.04
N GLN A 181 -9.10 4.74 -12.44
CA GLN A 181 -10.27 5.06 -11.62
C GLN A 181 -10.26 4.33 -10.27
N ILE A 182 -9.30 3.42 -10.01
CA ILE A 182 -9.26 2.70 -8.75
C ILE A 182 -8.82 3.66 -7.63
N THR A 183 -9.52 3.60 -6.50
CA THR A 183 -9.22 4.34 -5.27
C THR A 183 -9.13 3.41 -4.05
N SER A 184 -9.88 2.31 -4.00
CA SER A 184 -9.83 1.34 -2.90
C SER A 184 -10.00 -0.11 -3.36
N TRP A 185 -9.64 -1.05 -2.49
CA TRP A 185 -9.80 -2.47 -2.75
C TRP A 185 -9.95 -3.27 -1.45
N ARG A 186 -10.43 -4.50 -1.60
CA ARG A 186 -10.38 -5.54 -0.58
C ARG A 186 -9.92 -6.85 -1.21
N CYS A 187 -9.00 -7.52 -0.55
CA CYS A 187 -8.60 -8.91 -0.76
C CYS A 187 -8.81 -9.54 0.63
#